data_AF-A0A2H0KJR9-F1
#
_entry.id   AF-A0A2H0KJR9-F1
#
_cell.length_a   1.000
_cell.length_b   1.000
_cell.length_c   1.000
_cell.angle_alpha   90.00
_cell.angle_beta   90.00
_cell.angle_gamma   90.00
#
_symmetry.space_group_name_H-M   'P 1'
#
loop_
_entity.id
_entity.type
_entity.pdbx_description
1 polymer ?
#
loop_
_entity_poly.entity_id
_entity_poly.type
_entity_poly.pdbx_seq_one_letter_code
_entity_poly.pdbx_strand_id
1 'polypeptide(L)'
;MITQQAQIKVNLPIQLKGYLETKAGKFGMPMAGYIKYLILKDVSEHEYPIYSASKKTEEAYKQAKKDESEGKLVSFDKFNTLLTDV
;
A
#
# COMPACT_ATOMS: atom_id res chain seq x y z
N MET A 1 -0.15 -12.49 -2.38
CA MET A 1 -0.99 -11.30 -2.65
C MET A 1 -0.61 -10.73 -3.99
N ILE A 2 -1.56 -10.56 -4.91
CA ILE A 2 -1.33 -9.83 -6.16
C ILE A 2 -1.40 -8.35 -5.81
N THR A 3 -0.27 -7.63 -5.89
CA THR A 3 -0.24 -6.19 -5.64
C THR A 3 -1.06 -5.49 -6.71
N GLN A 4 -2.14 -4.80 -6.33
CA GLN A 4 -2.95 -4.05 -7.28
C GLN A 4 -2.12 -2.88 -7.84
N GLN A 5 -1.98 -2.84 -9.17
CA GLN A 5 -1.26 -1.78 -9.88
C GLN A 5 -2.26 -0.80 -10.49
N ALA A 6 -2.04 0.50 -10.28
CA ALA A 6 -2.80 1.57 -10.91
C ALA A 6 -1.95 2.28 -11.97
N GLN A 7 -2.56 2.63 -13.11
CA GLN A 7 -1.91 3.38 -14.18
C GLN A 7 -2.22 4.88 -14.07
N ILE A 8 -1.20 5.72 -14.19
CA ILE A 8 -1.36 7.18 -14.25
C ILE A 8 -1.15 7.64 -15.70
N LYS A 9 -2.13 8.35 -16.26
CA LYS A 9 -2.04 9.00 -17.57
C LYS A 9 -2.17 10.50 -17.40
N VAL A 10 -1.20 11.25 -17.94
CA VAL A 10 -1.15 12.71 -17.84
C VAL A 10 -0.93 13.33 -19.21
N ASN A 11 -1.64 14.41 -19.48
CA ASN A 11 -1.41 15.25 -20.66
C ASN A 11 -0.55 16.43 -20.25
N LEU A 12 0.58 16.62 -20.93
CA LEU A 12 1.53 17.70 -20.63
C LEU A 12 1.81 18.52 -21.89
N PRO A 13 2.01 19.84 -21.77
CA PRO A 13 2.54 20.65 -22.86
C PRO A 13 3.89 20.10 -23.34
N ILE A 14 4.16 20.22 -24.65
CA ILE A 14 5.34 19.58 -25.25
C ILE A 14 6.66 20.10 -24.68
N GLN A 15 6.71 21.38 -24.32
CA GLN A 15 7.87 22.03 -23.71
C GLN A 15 8.15 21.44 -22.33
N LEU A 16 7.10 21.17 -21.54
CA LEU A 16 7.23 20.58 -20.21
C LEU A 16 7.68 19.12 -20.29
N LYS A 17 7.15 18.35 -21.25
CA LYS A 17 7.60 16.98 -21.53
C LYS A 17 9.11 16.96 -21.84
N GLY A 18 9.58 17.80 -22.77
CA GLY A 18 10.99 17.86 -23.14
C GLY A 18 11.91 18.26 -21.98
N TYR A 19 11.45 19.19 -21.13
CA TYR A 19 12.17 19.58 -19.93
C TYR A 19 12.30 18.43 -18.91
N LEU A 20 11.22 17.69 -18.68
CA LEU A 20 11.20 16.53 -17.79
C LEU A 20 12.07 15.39 -18.32
N GLU A 21 12.04 15.13 -19.63
CA GLU A 21 12.92 14.15 -20.28
C GLU A 21 14.39 14.51 -20.12
N THR A 22 14.74 15.78 -20.31
CA THR A 22 16.12 16.26 -20.10
C THR A 22 16.56 16.10 -18.66
N LYS A 23 15.70 16.42 -17.68
CA LYS A 23 16.01 16.20 -16.25
C LYS A 23 16.17 14.72 -15.93
N ALA A 24 15.26 13.87 -16.39
CA ALA A 24 15.34 12.43 -16.16
C ALA A 24 16.62 11.83 -16.76
N GLY A 25 17.00 12.29 -17.96
CA GLY A 25 18.23 11.91 -18.64
C GLY A 25 19.51 12.22 -17.85
N LYS A 26 19.54 13.33 -17.08
CA LYS A 26 20.68 13.65 -16.20
C LYS A 26 20.93 12.58 -15.13
N PHE A 27 19.89 11.83 -14.76
CA PHE A 27 19.98 10.74 -13.79
C PHE A 27 20.03 9.36 -14.45
N GLY A 28 20.13 9.29 -15.79
CA GLY A 28 20.10 8.02 -16.54
C GLY A 28 18.77 7.28 -16.40
N MET A 29 17.69 7.97 -16.04
CA MET A 29 16.39 7.36 -15.77
C MET A 29 15.37 7.68 -16.87
N PRO A 30 14.42 6.77 -17.15
CA PRO A 30 13.26 7.09 -17.97
C PRO A 30 12.38 8.13 -17.26
N MET A 31 11.67 8.96 -18.05
CA MET A 31 10.78 10.01 -17.52
C MET A 31 9.76 9.47 -16.51
N ALA A 32 9.20 8.28 -16.75
CA ALA A 32 8.26 7.64 -15.83
C ALA A 32 8.87 7.36 -14.45
N GLY A 33 10.13 6.92 -14.41
CA GLY A 33 10.87 6.69 -13.16
C GLY A 33 11.11 8.00 -12.41
N TYR A 34 11.47 9.06 -13.13
CA TYR A 34 11.65 10.39 -12.56
C TYR A 34 10.33 10.95 -11.98
N ILE A 35 9.21 10.80 -12.69
CA ILE A 35 7.89 11.21 -12.19
C ILE A 35 7.52 10.42 -10.94
N LYS A 36 7.74 9.10 -10.93
CA LYS A 36 7.49 8.25 -9.75
C LYS A 36 8.30 8.74 -8.54
N TYR A 37 9.58 9.08 -8.74
CA TYR A 37 10.42 9.63 -7.69
C TYR A 37 9.87 10.96 -7.14
N LEU A 38 9.43 11.88 -8.01
CA LEU A 38 8.85 13.15 -7.57
C LEU A 38 7.58 12.94 -6.74
N ILE A 39 6.70 12.04 -7.16
CA ILE A 39 5.48 11.69 -6.40
C ILE A 39 5.87 11.12 -5.04
N LEU A 40 6.80 10.16 -5.00
CA LEU A 40 7.25 9.56 -3.74
C LEU A 40 7.86 10.57 -2.79
N LYS A 41 8.66 11.50 -3.31
CA LYS A 41 9.25 12.58 -2.52
C LYS A 41 8.16 13.49 -1.92
N ASP A 42 7.19 13.89 -2.72
CA ASP A 42 6.08 14.75 -2.30
C ASP A 42 5.20 14.09 -1.22
N VAL A 43 4.85 12.81 -1.39
CA VAL A 43 4.05 12.09 -0.40
C VAL A 43 4.87 11.61 0.81
N SER A 44 6.20 11.54 0.72
CA SER A 44 7.02 11.10 1.86
C SER A 44 6.97 12.05 3.05
N GLU A 45 6.64 13.32 2.81
CA GLU A 45 6.48 14.34 3.86
C GLU A 45 5.06 14.37 4.45
N HIS A 46 4.11 13.65 3.85
CA HIS A 46 2.72 13.61 4.27
C HIS A 46 2.36 12.22 4.80
N GLU A 47 1.98 12.13 6.08
CA GLU A 47 1.47 10.88 6.61
C GLU A 47 0.21 10.48 5.83
N TYR A 48 0.20 9.24 5.30
CA TYR A 48 -1.00 8.70 4.69
C TYR A 48 -2.12 8.69 5.74
N PRO A 49 -3.30 9.29 5.48
CA PRO A 49 -4.35 9.36 6.47
C PRO A 49 -4.85 7.94 6.77
N ILE A 50 -4.38 7.39 7.89
CA ILE A 50 -4.87 6.14 8.41
C ILE A 50 -6.11 6.49 9.23
N TYR A 51 -7.28 6.19 8.68
CA TYR A 51 -8.52 6.33 9.43
C TYR A 51 -8.56 5.25 10.51
N SER A 52 -8.94 5.63 11.73
CA SER A 52 -9.16 4.69 12.82
C SER A 52 -10.09 3.57 12.36
N ALA A 53 -9.79 2.35 12.80
CA ALA A 53 -10.66 1.22 12.53
C ALA A 53 -12.07 1.50 13.06
N SER A 54 -13.10 0.90 12.46
CA SER A 54 -14.47 1.06 12.95
C SER A 54 -14.55 0.65 14.43
N LYS A 55 -15.43 1.29 15.23
CA LYS A 55 -15.61 0.93 16.65
C LYS A 55 -15.79 -0.58 16.86
N LYS A 56 -16.55 -1.21 15.96
CA LYS A 56 -16.77 -2.66 15.95
C LYS A 56 -15.47 -3.46 15.79
N THR A 57 -14.57 -3.01 14.92
CA THR A 57 -13.26 -3.63 14.70
C THR A 57 -12.35 -3.44 15.91
N GLU A 58 -12.35 -2.26 16.52
CA GLU A 58 -11.56 -2.00 17.73
C GLU A 58 -12.03 -2.84 18.93
N GLU A 59 -13.34 -2.98 19.12
CA GLU A 59 -13.93 -3.82 20.17
C GLU A 59 -13.62 -5.30 19.95
N ALA A 60 -13.78 -5.80 18.73
CA ALA A 60 -13.43 -7.17 18.39
C ALA A 60 -11.92 -7.45 18.62
N TYR A 61 -11.05 -6.51 18.26
CA TYR A 61 -9.62 -6.61 18.52
C TYR A 61 -9.31 -6.63 20.02
N LYS A 62 -9.94 -5.75 20.81
CA LYS A 62 -9.79 -5.74 22.28
C LYS A 62 -10.25 -7.04 22.91
N GLN A 63 -11.37 -7.60 22.43
CA GLN A 63 -11.87 -8.88 22.91
C GLN A 63 -10.91 -10.02 22.55
N ALA A 64 -10.43 -10.07 21.31
CA ALA A 64 -9.45 -11.07 20.88
C ALA A 64 -8.13 -11.00 21.68
N LYS A 65 -7.64 -9.79 21.96
CA LYS A 65 -6.46 -9.56 22.82
C LYS A 65 -6.68 -10.06 24.25
N LYS A 66 -7.88 -9.85 24.81
CA LYS A 66 -8.23 -10.38 26.13
C LYS A 66 -8.29 -11.90 26.11
N ASP A 67 -8.96 -12.48 25.12
CA ASP A 67 -9.10 -13.93 24.99
C ASP A 67 -7.73 -14.61 24.76
N GLU A 68 -6.80 -13.96 24.04
CA GLU A 68 -5.39 -14.37 23.93
C GLU A 68 -4.71 -14.36 25.31
N SER A 69 -4.82 -13.26 26.06
CA SER A 69 -4.22 -13.14 27.40
C SER A 69 -4.82 -14.10 28.44
N GLU A 70 -6.09 -14.44 28.28
CA GLU A 70 -6.84 -15.37 29.15
C GLU A 70 -6.67 -16.83 28.70
N GLY A 71 -5.91 -17.10 27.64
CA GLY A 71 -5.64 -18.45 27.14
C GLY A 71 -6.86 -19.12 26.49
N LYS A 72 -7.90 -18.36 26.13
CA LYS A 72 -9.11 -18.84 25.42
C LYS A 72 -8.85 -18.98 23.91
N LEU A 73 -7.69 -19.50 23.55
CA LEU A 73 -7.36 -19.81 22.17
C LEU A 73 -8.13 -21.08 21.77
N VAL A 74 -8.95 -20.97 20.73
CA VAL A 74 -9.60 -22.13 20.15
C VAL A 74 -8.52 -22.93 19.40
N SER A 75 -8.12 -24.08 19.94
CA SER A 75 -7.25 -25.01 19.22
C SER A 75 -8.04 -25.62 18.05
N PHE A 76 -7.62 -25.32 16.82
CA PHE A 76 -8.25 -25.87 15.62
C PHE A 76 -7.47 -27.08 15.12
N ASP A 77 -8.00 -28.28 15.32
CA ASP A 77 -7.30 -29.55 15.10
C ASP A 77 -7.25 -30.03 13.63
N LYS A 78 -7.56 -29.17 12.65
CA LYS A 78 -7.41 -29.51 11.23
C LYS A 78 -6.90 -28.35 10.40
N PHE A 79 -5.59 -28.14 10.48
CA PHE A 79 -4.82 -27.37 9.49
C PHE A 79 -5.08 -27.87 8.05
N ASN A 80 -5.35 -29.18 7.89
CA ASN A 80 -5.47 -29.84 6.58
C ASN A 80 -6.77 -29.51 5.80
N THR A 81 -7.77 -28.88 6.43
CA THR A 81 -9.04 -28.51 5.76
C THR A 81 -9.01 -27.11 5.13
N LEU A 82 -7.99 -26.30 5.42
CA LEU A 82 -7.87 -24.92 4.88
C LEU A 82 -7.34 -24.87 3.44
N LEU A 83 -6.91 -26.02 2.89
CA LEU A 83 -6.25 -26.12 1.58
C LEU A 83 -7.11 -26.81 0.51
N THR A 84 -8.34 -27.23 0.83
CA THR A 84 -9.21 -28.00 -0.09
C THR A 84 -10.34 -27.21 -0.74
N ASP A 85 -10.53 -25.92 -0.41
CA ASP A 85 -11.46 -25.02 -1.11
C ASP A 85 -10.70 -24.06 -2.05
N VAL A 86 -9.94 -24.64 -3.00
CA VAL A 86 -9.46 -23.96 -4.22
C VAL A 86 -9.78 -24.80 -5.44
#